data_AF-A0A6V8KGS9-F1
#
_entry.id   AF-A0A6V8KGS9-F1
#
_cell.length_a   1.000
_cell.length_b   1.000
_cell.length_c   1.000
_cell.angle_alpha   90.00
_cell.angle_beta   90.00
_cell.angle_gamma   90.00
#
_symmetry.space_group_name_H-M   'P 1'
#
loop_
_entity.id
_entity.type
_entity.pdbx_description
1 polymer ?
#
loop_
_entity_poly.entity_id
_entity_poly.type
_entity_poly.pdbx_seq_one_letter_code
_entity_poly.pdbx_strand_id
1 'polypeptide(L)'
;MTSLAPRFCAFGAERDVAAAVAEELGRRGGLGTLSPALRTLSEGTRAAAANEIGAVAAVASTVDLSAVLAVGWSRYAALQNAGRATSADPTASVVVELARHEITSEQHPYVDVLVNEVPVGRVNLEVRLELVVVGLAATVRAGRVVNLTGGDCEATATLAVERARVLSRSWRLDLPAQVPLGAGIPLTRTAAH
;
A
#
# COMPACT_ATOMS: atom_id res chain seq x y z
N MET A 1 22.37 -8.38 -4.26
CA MET A 1 22.02 -7.13 -4.98
C MET A 1 20.63 -6.72 -4.55
N THR A 2 20.55 -5.71 -3.71
CA THR A 2 19.33 -5.20 -3.08
C THR A 2 18.45 -4.58 -4.16
N SER A 3 17.39 -5.28 -4.57
CA SER A 3 16.30 -4.66 -5.33
C SER A 3 15.58 -3.74 -4.35
N LEU A 4 16.05 -2.50 -4.25
CA LEU A 4 15.23 -1.42 -3.76
C LEU A 4 14.18 -1.19 -4.85
N ALA A 5 13.01 -1.79 -4.72
CA ALA A 5 11.82 -1.10 -5.19
C ALA A 5 11.85 0.25 -4.45
N PRO A 6 11.89 1.41 -5.16
CA PRO A 6 11.82 2.68 -4.48
C PRO A 6 10.55 2.64 -3.61
N ARG A 7 10.68 2.97 -2.32
CA ARG A 7 9.51 3.20 -1.47
C ARG A 7 8.74 4.35 -2.11
N PHE A 8 7.78 4.01 -2.95
CA PHE A 8 7.00 4.97 -3.69
C PHE A 8 5.86 5.38 -2.78
N CYS A 9 5.84 6.65 -2.39
CA CYS A 9 4.67 7.19 -1.74
C CYS A 9 3.57 7.33 -2.80
N ALA A 10 2.64 6.38 -2.79
CA ALA A 10 1.49 6.29 -3.69
C ALA A 10 0.68 7.60 -3.77
N PHE A 11 0.82 8.46 -2.77
CA PHE A 11 0.06 9.68 -2.59
C PHE A 11 0.76 10.96 -3.06
N GLY A 12 2.06 10.94 -3.36
CA GLY A 12 2.82 12.18 -3.67
C GLY A 12 4.01 12.39 -2.73
N ALA A 13 4.37 13.64 -2.46
CA ALA A 13 5.37 13.91 -1.44
C ALA A 13 4.75 13.67 -0.05
N GLU A 14 5.53 13.12 0.90
CA GLU A 14 5.07 12.88 2.28
C GLU A 14 4.50 14.16 2.93
N ARG A 15 5.02 15.33 2.55
CA ARG A 15 4.55 16.65 3.02
C ARG A 15 3.12 16.96 2.59
N ASP A 16 2.73 16.55 1.38
CA ASP A 16 1.39 16.80 0.86
C ASP A 16 0.36 15.94 1.61
N VAL A 17 0.75 14.70 1.95
CA VAL A 17 -0.06 13.80 2.79
C VAL A 17 -0.21 14.37 4.19
N ALA A 18 0.89 14.81 4.80
CA ALA A 18 0.87 15.37 6.14
C ALA A 18 -0.02 16.63 6.23
N ALA A 19 0.08 17.52 5.24
CA ALA A 19 -0.74 18.72 5.16
C ALA A 19 -2.23 18.39 5.00
N ALA A 20 -2.58 17.47 4.10
CA ALA A 20 -3.97 17.07 3.88
C ALA A 20 -4.60 16.46 5.14
N VAL A 21 -3.86 15.60 5.86
CA VAL A 21 -4.33 15.01 7.13
C VAL A 21 -4.51 16.08 8.21
N ALA A 22 -3.54 16.99 8.36
CA ALA A 22 -3.62 18.06 9.35
C ALA A 22 -4.80 19.01 9.08
N GLU A 23 -5.03 19.36 7.81
CA GLU A 23 -6.15 20.19 7.37
C GLU A 23 -7.51 19.53 7.70
N GLU A 24 -7.67 18.25 7.36
CA GLU A 24 -8.92 17.53 7.62
C GLU A 24 -9.20 17.36 9.12
N LEU A 25 -8.15 17.09 9.92
CA LEU A 25 -8.28 17.08 11.36
C LEU A 25 -8.73 18.45 11.87
N GLY A 26 -8.13 19.54 11.39
CA GLY A 26 -8.53 20.91 11.73
C GLY A 26 -9.99 21.20 11.36
N ARG A 27 -10.40 20.84 10.14
CA ARG A 27 -11.75 21.08 9.61
C ARG A 27 -12.86 20.39 10.40
N ARG A 28 -12.58 19.21 10.98
CA ARG A 28 -13.53 18.45 11.82
C ARG A 28 -13.62 18.93 13.27
N GLY A 29 -13.01 20.06 13.62
CA GLY A 29 -12.94 20.55 15.00
C GLY A 29 -11.71 20.03 15.77
N GLY A 30 -10.72 19.48 15.06
CA GLY A 30 -9.46 19.02 15.62
C GLY A 30 -9.59 17.75 16.46
N LEU A 31 -8.49 17.44 17.15
CA LEU A 31 -8.41 16.36 18.14
C LEU A 31 -9.37 16.53 19.32
N GLY A 32 -9.97 17.72 19.50
CA GLY A 32 -10.98 17.99 20.52
C GLY A 32 -12.28 17.18 20.35
N THR A 33 -12.49 16.59 19.18
CA THR A 33 -13.59 15.64 18.94
C THR A 33 -13.24 14.21 19.36
N LEU A 34 -11.94 13.86 19.36
CA LEU A 34 -11.46 12.53 19.75
C LEU A 34 -11.46 12.35 21.27
N SER A 35 -11.24 13.44 22.02
CA SER A 35 -11.15 13.39 23.47
C SER A 35 -11.54 14.70 24.14
N PRO A 36 -12.33 14.65 25.24
CA PRO A 36 -12.60 15.83 26.07
C PRO A 36 -11.32 16.51 26.59
N ALA A 37 -10.27 15.73 26.90
CA ALA A 37 -9.00 16.24 27.40
C ALA A 37 -8.24 17.10 26.37
N LEU A 38 -8.52 16.89 25.08
CA LEU A 38 -7.89 17.65 24.00
C LEU A 38 -8.65 18.96 23.69
N ARG A 39 -9.88 19.12 24.20
CA ARG A 39 -10.66 20.36 24.06
C ARG A 39 -10.11 21.50 24.91
N THR A 40 -9.51 21.18 26.05
CA THR A 40 -8.95 22.17 26.98
C THR A 40 -7.60 22.73 26.52
N LEU A 41 -6.99 22.15 25.48
CA LEU A 41 -5.75 22.64 24.91
C LEU A 41 -5.95 23.96 24.14
N SER A 42 -4.86 24.69 23.92
CA SER A 42 -4.90 25.87 23.06
C SER A 42 -5.09 25.47 21.59
N GLU A 43 -5.56 26.40 20.76
CA GLU A 43 -5.68 26.19 19.32
C GLU A 43 -4.32 25.90 18.66
N GLY A 44 -3.27 26.61 19.07
CA GLY A 44 -1.91 26.37 18.60
C GLY A 44 -1.39 24.97 18.97
N THR A 45 -1.68 24.48 20.17
CA THR A 45 -1.31 23.12 20.59
C THR A 45 -2.06 22.06 19.80
N ARG A 46 -3.35 22.26 19.51
CA ARG A 46 -4.11 21.34 18.65
C ARG A 46 -3.59 21.33 17.21
N ALA A 47 -3.24 22.49 16.66
CA ALA A 47 -2.67 22.59 15.33
C ALA A 47 -1.30 21.89 15.23
N ALA A 48 -0.44 22.07 16.23
CA ALA A 48 0.85 21.37 16.32
C ALA A 48 0.65 19.84 16.38
N ALA A 49 -0.29 19.37 17.20
CA ALA A 49 -0.60 17.95 17.29
C ALA A 49 -1.20 17.39 15.99
N ALA A 50 -2.04 18.15 15.29
CA ALA A 50 -2.56 17.76 13.97
C ALA A 50 -1.44 17.63 12.91
N ASN A 51 -0.46 18.53 12.94
CA ASN A 51 0.72 18.44 12.06
C ASN A 51 1.57 17.20 12.36
N GLU A 52 1.79 16.90 13.64
CA GLU A 52 2.55 15.71 14.04
C GLU A 52 1.84 14.42 13.62
N ILE A 53 0.52 14.36 13.82
CA ILE A 53 -0.29 13.23 13.36
C ILE A 53 -0.24 13.13 11.84
N GLY A 54 -0.27 14.24 11.12
CA GLY A 54 -0.09 14.28 9.67
C GLY A 54 1.25 13.67 9.24
N ALA A 55 2.35 14.02 9.91
CA ALA A 55 3.67 13.47 9.62
C ALA A 55 3.73 11.96 9.87
N VAL A 56 3.18 11.47 10.99
CA VAL A 56 3.13 10.03 11.30
C VAL A 56 2.21 9.30 10.31
N ALA A 57 1.07 9.88 9.95
CA ALA A 57 0.16 9.33 8.96
C ALA A 57 0.80 9.22 7.57
N ALA A 58 1.63 10.20 7.17
CA ALA A 58 2.37 10.15 5.92
C ALA A 58 3.28 8.92 5.87
N VAL A 59 4.04 8.65 6.93
CA VAL A 59 4.90 7.46 7.02
C VAL A 59 4.07 6.17 7.03
N ALA A 60 2.98 6.13 7.81
CA ALA A 60 2.09 4.97 7.90
C ALA A 60 1.32 4.68 6.60
N SER A 61 1.20 5.68 5.71
CA SER A 61 0.56 5.57 4.40
C SER A 61 1.49 5.08 3.28
N THR A 62 2.75 4.78 3.60
CA THR A 62 3.68 4.22 2.61
C THR A 62 3.28 2.79 2.23
N VAL A 63 3.04 2.56 0.94
CA VAL A 63 2.61 1.26 0.41
C VAL A 63 3.74 0.62 -0.38
N ASP A 64 4.04 -0.64 -0.07
CA ASP A 64 4.94 -1.47 -0.89
C ASP A 64 4.14 -2.11 -2.03
N LEU A 65 4.21 -1.47 -3.20
CA LEU A 65 3.53 -1.93 -4.41
C LEU A 65 3.93 -3.37 -4.79
N SER A 66 5.20 -3.76 -4.56
CA SER A 66 5.69 -5.09 -4.90
C SER A 66 5.05 -6.17 -4.01
N ALA A 67 4.86 -5.86 -2.72
CA ALA A 67 4.16 -6.73 -1.79
C ALA A 67 2.67 -6.87 -2.13
N VAL A 68 2.01 -5.77 -2.51
CA VAL A 68 0.60 -5.80 -2.93
C VAL A 68 0.40 -6.65 -4.19
N LEU A 69 1.24 -6.43 -5.21
CA LEU A 69 1.23 -7.23 -6.44
C LEU A 69 1.50 -8.71 -6.15
N ALA A 70 2.46 -9.00 -5.27
CA ALA A 70 2.78 -10.37 -4.85
C ALA A 70 1.59 -11.09 -4.22
N VAL A 71 0.92 -10.44 -3.26
CA VAL A 71 -0.27 -11.00 -2.61
C VAL A 71 -1.41 -11.16 -3.62
N GLY A 72 -1.64 -10.17 -4.48
CA GLY A 72 -2.68 -10.22 -5.51
C GLY A 72 -2.50 -11.40 -6.45
N TRP A 73 -1.30 -11.57 -7.01
CA TRP A 73 -1.01 -12.65 -7.96
C TRP A 73 -0.91 -14.04 -7.35
N SER A 74 -0.49 -14.16 -6.09
CA SER A 74 -0.53 -15.47 -5.38
C SER A 74 -1.95 -16.06 -5.32
N ARG A 75 -2.99 -15.23 -5.42
CA ARG A 75 -4.39 -15.66 -5.39
C ARG A 75 -4.90 -16.09 -6.76
N TYR A 76 -4.17 -15.84 -7.84
CA TYR A 76 -4.61 -16.19 -9.18
C TYR A 76 -4.37 -17.67 -9.49
N ALA A 77 -5.44 -18.41 -9.78
CA ALA A 77 -5.39 -19.87 -9.91
C ALA A 77 -4.44 -20.36 -11.01
N ALA A 78 -4.36 -19.66 -12.15
CA ALA A 78 -3.47 -20.05 -13.24
C ALA A 78 -1.99 -19.88 -12.84
N LEU A 79 -1.66 -18.82 -12.10
CA LEU A 79 -0.33 -18.65 -11.52
C LEU A 79 -0.05 -19.71 -10.46
N GLN A 80 -0.98 -20.02 -9.56
CA GLN A 80 -0.80 -21.09 -8.58
C GLN A 80 -0.58 -22.46 -9.25
N ASN A 81 -1.28 -22.76 -10.33
CA ASN A 81 -1.10 -23.98 -11.12
C ASN A 81 0.28 -24.03 -11.78
N ALA A 82 0.70 -22.95 -12.43
CA ALA A 82 2.04 -22.83 -12.99
C ALA A 82 3.13 -22.91 -11.91
N GLY A 83 2.87 -22.34 -10.73
CA GLY A 83 3.74 -22.44 -9.57
C GLY A 83 3.94 -23.90 -9.14
N ARG A 84 2.84 -24.63 -8.92
CA ARG A 84 2.90 -26.07 -8.59
C ARG A 84 3.62 -26.89 -9.64
N ALA A 85 3.33 -26.66 -10.93
CA ALA A 85 3.95 -27.40 -12.03
C ALA A 85 5.47 -27.16 -12.09
N THR A 86 5.91 -25.91 -12.00
CA THR A 86 7.34 -25.56 -12.06
C THR A 86 8.08 -25.85 -10.75
N SER A 87 7.39 -26.00 -9.62
CA SER A 87 8.00 -26.55 -8.40
C SER A 87 8.29 -28.04 -8.52
N ALA A 88 7.45 -28.79 -9.25
CA ALA A 88 7.67 -30.22 -9.51
C ALA A 88 8.79 -30.48 -10.53
N ASP A 89 8.97 -29.56 -11.48
CA ASP A 89 10.10 -29.55 -12.42
C ASP A 89 10.80 -28.18 -12.41
N PRO A 90 11.91 -28.03 -11.65
CA PRO A 90 12.65 -26.78 -11.54
C PRO A 90 13.29 -26.29 -12.87
N THR A 91 13.35 -27.14 -13.89
CA THR A 91 13.82 -26.77 -15.23
C THR A 91 12.71 -26.17 -16.09
N ALA A 92 11.44 -26.42 -15.74
CA ALA A 92 10.30 -25.89 -16.43
C ALA A 92 10.15 -24.37 -16.21
N SER A 93 9.74 -23.69 -17.29
CA SER A 93 9.39 -22.27 -17.31
C SER A 93 8.04 -22.13 -18.00
N VAL A 94 7.09 -21.50 -17.33
CA VAL A 94 5.72 -21.33 -17.84
C VAL A 94 5.41 -19.84 -17.92
N VAL A 95 4.94 -19.38 -19.08
CA VAL A 95 4.40 -18.03 -19.24
C VAL A 95 2.90 -18.09 -19.03
N VAL A 96 2.39 -17.26 -18.12
CA VAL A 96 0.97 -17.13 -17.82
C VAL A 96 0.51 -15.75 -18.27
N GLU A 97 -0.40 -15.70 -19.23
CA GLU A 97 -1.08 -14.46 -19.58
C GLU A 97 -2.06 -14.07 -18.47
N LEU A 98 -1.95 -12.83 -18.02
CA LEU A 98 -2.84 -12.25 -17.03
C LEU A 98 -3.84 -11.40 -17.82
N ALA A 99 -5.07 -11.91 -17.93
CA ALA A 99 -6.20 -11.10 -18.37
C ALA A 99 -6.36 -9.86 -17.48
N ARG A 100 -7.25 -8.93 -17.85
CA ARG A 100 -7.53 -7.75 -17.01
C ARG A 100 -7.74 -8.18 -15.56
N HIS A 101 -6.91 -7.66 -14.67
CA HIS A 101 -6.91 -8.05 -13.27
C HIS A 101 -6.99 -6.82 -12.38
N GLU A 102 -7.79 -6.94 -11.33
CA GLU A 102 -7.95 -5.92 -10.31
C GLU A 102 -7.39 -6.45 -8.99
N ILE A 103 -6.46 -5.70 -8.41
CA ILE A 103 -5.86 -6.02 -7.12
C ILE A 103 -6.19 -4.86 -6.18
N THR A 104 -6.87 -5.19 -5.08
CA THR A 104 -7.19 -4.23 -4.03
C THR A 104 -6.45 -4.60 -2.76
N SER A 105 -5.78 -3.63 -2.16
CA SER A 105 -5.14 -3.72 -0.85
C SER A 105 -5.71 -2.63 0.05
N GLU A 106 -6.15 -3.03 1.24
CA GLU A 106 -6.67 -2.13 2.27
C GLU A 106 -5.88 -2.35 3.57
N GLN A 107 -5.44 -1.25 4.17
CA GLN A 107 -4.70 -1.23 5.41
C GLN A 107 -5.34 -0.22 6.35
N HIS A 108 -5.39 -0.56 7.64
CA HIS A 108 -6.05 0.26 8.66
C HIS A 108 -5.05 0.66 9.75
N PRO A 109 -4.02 1.49 9.45
CA PRO A 109 -3.12 1.98 10.48
C PRO A 109 -3.84 2.94 11.41
N TYR A 110 -3.21 3.22 12.55
CA TYR A 110 -3.72 4.20 13.51
C TYR A 110 -2.57 4.94 14.17
N VAL A 111 -2.88 6.14 14.68
CA VAL A 111 -1.96 6.96 15.48
C VAL A 111 -2.56 7.11 16.86
N ASP A 112 -1.87 6.61 17.89
CA ASP A 112 -2.25 6.87 19.27
C ASP A 112 -1.75 8.26 19.69
N VAL A 113 -2.63 9.05 20.30
CA VAL A 113 -2.35 10.39 20.79
C VAL A 113 -2.12 10.30 22.29
N LEU A 114 -0.96 10.77 22.75
CA LEU A 114 -0.59 10.77 24.17
C LEU A 114 -0.40 12.21 24.67
N VAL A 115 -0.76 12.44 25.93
CA VAL A 115 -0.45 13.68 26.66
C VAL A 115 0.25 13.26 27.94
N ASN A 116 1.50 13.70 28.14
CA ASN A 116 2.35 13.27 29.25
C ASN A 116 2.39 11.74 29.38
N GLU A 117 2.60 11.05 28.25
CA GLU A 117 2.63 9.58 28.14
C GLU A 117 1.32 8.85 28.46
N VAL A 118 0.23 9.59 28.74
CA VAL A 118 -1.10 9.01 28.93
C VAL A 118 -1.83 8.98 27.59
N PRO A 119 -2.28 7.81 27.11
CA PRO A 119 -3.12 7.71 25.92
C PRO A 119 -4.42 8.49 26.13
N VAL A 120 -4.66 9.47 25.27
CA VAL A 120 -5.86 10.32 25.32
C VAL A 120 -6.79 10.12 24.14
N GLY A 121 -6.35 9.44 23.09
CA GLY A 121 -7.19 9.12 21.94
C GLY A 121 -6.43 8.37 20.85
N ARG A 122 -7.16 8.01 19.79
CA ARG A 122 -6.64 7.34 18.59
C ARG A 122 -7.20 8.02 17.36
N VAL A 123 -6.36 8.19 16.34
CA VAL A 123 -6.75 8.58 14.99
C VAL A 123 -6.64 7.37 14.09
N ASN A 124 -7.77 6.94 13.52
CA ASN A 124 -7.83 5.82 12.58
C ASN A 124 -7.58 6.32 11.16
N LEU A 125 -6.74 5.58 10.45
CA LEU A 125 -6.41 5.81 9.06
C LEU A 125 -6.91 4.63 8.22
N GLU A 126 -7.27 4.89 6.98
CA GLU A 126 -7.53 3.86 5.99
C GLU A 126 -6.70 4.18 4.75
N VAL A 127 -5.86 3.23 4.35
CA VAL A 127 -5.00 3.32 3.18
C VAL A 127 -5.46 2.24 2.22
N ARG A 128 -6.03 2.66 1.10
CA ARG A 128 -6.54 1.78 0.06
C ARG A 128 -5.74 1.98 -1.22
N LEU A 129 -5.28 0.89 -1.81
CA LEU A 129 -4.63 0.85 -3.11
C LEU A 129 -5.40 -0.09 -4.03
N GLU A 130 -5.80 0.42 -5.19
CA GLU A 130 -6.44 -0.31 -6.26
C GLU A 130 -5.50 -0.33 -7.46
N LEU A 131 -5.27 -1.51 -8.04
CA LEU A 131 -4.45 -1.70 -9.22
C LEU A 131 -5.26 -2.41 -10.28
N VAL A 132 -5.37 -1.79 -11.45
CA VAL A 132 -5.97 -2.38 -12.64
C VAL A 132 -4.84 -2.66 -13.62
N VAL A 133 -4.62 -3.94 -13.91
CA VAL A 133 -3.56 -4.40 -14.79
C VAL A 133 -4.17 -5.01 -16.05
N VAL A 134 -3.70 -4.62 -17.23
CA VAL A 134 -4.18 -5.12 -18.53
C VAL A 134 -3.00 -5.54 -19.39
N GLY A 135 -3.09 -6.70 -20.05
CA GLY A 135 -2.10 -7.13 -21.05
C GLY A 135 -0.75 -7.54 -20.46
N LEU A 136 -0.73 -8.00 -19.20
CA LEU A 136 0.47 -8.44 -18.50
C LEU A 136 0.69 -9.94 -18.70
N ALA A 137 1.92 -10.37 -18.95
CA ALA A 137 2.31 -11.77 -18.88
C ALA A 137 3.32 -11.98 -17.75
N ALA A 138 3.23 -13.12 -17.07
CA ALA A 138 4.10 -13.49 -15.96
C ALA A 138 4.86 -14.78 -16.26
N THR A 139 6.19 -14.74 -16.16
CA THR A 139 7.03 -15.94 -16.27
C THR A 139 7.18 -16.58 -14.90
N VAL A 140 6.77 -17.83 -14.79
CA VAL A 140 6.87 -18.64 -13.58
C VAL A 140 7.97 -19.69 -13.74
N ARG A 141 8.85 -19.78 -12.75
CA ARG A 141 9.92 -20.78 -12.68
C ARG A 141 10.14 -21.20 -11.23
N ALA A 142 10.37 -22.49 -11.00
CA ALA A 142 10.61 -23.06 -9.66
C ALA A 142 9.59 -22.61 -8.59
N GLY A 143 8.31 -22.47 -8.96
CA GLY A 143 7.25 -22.04 -8.04
C GLY A 143 7.15 -20.53 -7.81
N ARG A 144 7.88 -19.71 -8.58
CA ARG A 144 8.00 -18.26 -8.35
C ARG A 144 7.73 -17.48 -9.63
N VAL A 145 7.09 -16.33 -9.52
CA VAL A 145 7.07 -15.34 -10.63
C VAL A 145 8.43 -14.66 -10.68
N VAL A 146 9.17 -14.86 -11.76
CA VAL A 146 10.55 -14.35 -11.91
C VAL A 146 10.64 -13.16 -12.84
N ASN A 147 9.67 -12.99 -13.74
CA ASN A 147 9.63 -11.89 -14.68
C ASN A 147 8.18 -11.51 -14.99
N LEU A 148 7.97 -10.24 -15.28
CA LEU A 148 6.73 -9.73 -15.87
C LEU A 148 7.04 -9.15 -17.25
N THR A 149 6.10 -9.22 -18.17
CA THR A 149 6.29 -8.77 -19.55
C THR A 149 5.05 -8.03 -20.04
N GLY A 150 5.26 -6.80 -20.49
CA GLY A 150 4.23 -5.94 -21.07
C GLY A 150 3.16 -5.48 -20.07
N GLY A 151 2.17 -4.77 -20.60
CA GLY A 151 0.94 -4.40 -19.90
C GLY A 151 0.90 -2.99 -19.33
N ASP A 152 -0.32 -2.47 -19.25
CA ASP A 152 -0.63 -1.18 -18.62
C ASP A 152 -1.11 -1.45 -17.20
N CYS A 153 -0.60 -0.68 -16.23
CA CYS A 153 -1.12 -0.68 -14.89
C CYS A 153 -1.63 0.71 -14.52
N GLU A 154 -2.91 0.80 -14.20
CA GLU A 154 -3.50 1.98 -13.57
C GLU A 154 -3.57 1.72 -12.07
N ALA A 155 -3.06 2.67 -11.28
CA ALA A 155 -3.04 2.59 -9.84
C ALA A 155 -3.81 3.77 -9.25
N THR A 156 -4.65 3.48 -8.26
CA THR A 156 -5.39 4.48 -7.48
C THR A 156 -5.14 4.26 -6.00
N ALA A 157 -4.60 5.27 -5.33
CA ALA A 157 -4.40 5.28 -3.89
C ALA A 157 -5.36 6.25 -3.23
N THR A 158 -6.04 5.79 -2.18
CA THR A 158 -6.96 6.58 -1.36
C THR A 158 -6.50 6.55 0.10
N LEU A 159 -6.44 7.73 0.73
CA LEU A 159 -6.21 7.89 2.16
C LEU A 159 -7.48 8.46 2.79
N ALA A 160 -7.94 7.82 3.86
CA ALA A 160 -9.00 8.35 4.71
C ALA A 160 -8.52 8.50 6.16
N VAL A 161 -9.07 9.50 6.86
CA VAL A 161 -8.87 9.76 8.29
C VAL A 161 -10.25 9.76 8.93
N GLU A 162 -10.47 8.93 9.97
CA GLU A 162 -11.77 8.81 10.62
C GLU A 162 -12.94 8.62 9.63
N ARG A 163 -12.71 7.73 8.64
CA ARG A 163 -13.62 7.41 7.51
C ARG A 163 -13.85 8.56 6.52
N ALA A 164 -13.16 9.69 6.68
CA ALA A 164 -13.20 10.81 5.75
C ALA A 164 -12.12 10.66 4.69
N ARG A 165 -12.49 10.56 3.42
CA ARG A 165 -11.48 10.61 2.35
C ARG A 165 -10.77 11.97 2.38
N VAL A 166 -9.46 11.93 2.55
CA VAL A 166 -8.60 13.13 2.62
C VAL A 166 -7.83 13.34 1.34
N LEU A 167 -7.35 12.25 0.75
CA LEU A 167 -6.52 12.29 -0.43
C LEU A 167 -6.83 11.11 -1.34
N SER A 168 -6.82 11.36 -2.65
CA SER A 168 -6.97 10.36 -3.68
C SER A 168 -6.05 10.71 -4.83
N ARG A 169 -5.26 9.74 -5.29
CA ARG A 169 -4.34 9.94 -6.40
C ARG A 169 -4.39 8.76 -7.34
N SER A 170 -4.44 9.03 -8.65
CA SER A 170 -4.32 8.03 -9.69
C SER A 170 -3.09 8.29 -10.56
N TRP A 171 -2.41 7.23 -10.97
CA TRP A 171 -1.29 7.31 -11.91
C TRP A 171 -1.22 6.04 -12.76
N ARG A 172 -0.55 6.17 -13.92
CA ARG A 172 -0.25 5.04 -14.79
C ARG A 172 1.20 4.60 -14.58
N LEU A 173 1.40 3.29 -14.57
CA LEU A 173 2.70 2.64 -14.63
C LEU A 173 2.80 1.96 -15.98
N ASP A 174 3.65 2.50 -16.84
CA ASP A 174 4.06 1.80 -18.06
C ASP A 174 5.07 0.73 -17.63
N LEU A 175 4.64 -0.53 -17.63
CA LEU A 175 5.55 -1.62 -17.32
C LEU A 175 6.51 -1.76 -18.51
N PRO A 176 7.84 -1.68 -18.29
CA PRO A 176 8.78 -1.91 -19.37
C PRO A 176 8.56 -3.31 -19.95
N ALA A 177 8.97 -3.50 -21.21
CA ALA A 177 8.75 -4.74 -21.94
C ALA A 177 9.14 -6.00 -21.14
N GLN A 178 10.12 -5.90 -20.24
CA GLN A 178 10.39 -6.90 -19.21
C GLN A 178 10.69 -6.23 -17.85
N VAL A 179 10.11 -6.78 -16.77
CA VAL A 179 10.39 -6.41 -15.38
C VAL A 179 10.93 -7.65 -14.64
N PRO A 180 12.25 -7.79 -14.50
CA PRO A 180 12.83 -8.88 -13.73
C PRO A 180 12.57 -8.69 -12.23
N LEU A 181 12.02 -9.71 -11.57
CA LEU A 181 11.64 -9.66 -10.15
C LEU A 181 12.73 -10.16 -9.20
N GLY A 182 14.00 -10.15 -9.64
CA GLY A 182 15.15 -10.60 -8.83
C GLY A 182 14.98 -12.05 -8.36
N ALA A 183 14.89 -12.26 -7.04
CA ALA A 183 14.67 -13.58 -6.45
C ALA A 183 13.27 -14.17 -6.77
N GLY A 184 12.38 -13.40 -7.39
CA GLY A 184 11.03 -13.80 -7.76
C GLY A 184 10.05 -13.80 -6.59
N ILE A 185 8.76 -13.75 -6.90
CA ILE A 185 7.67 -13.74 -5.93
C ILE A 185 7.17 -15.18 -5.75
N PRO A 186 7.14 -15.75 -4.52
CA PRO A 186 6.60 -17.09 -4.29
C PRO A 186 5.09 -17.13 -4.52
N LEU A 187 4.63 -18.14 -5.27
CA LEU A 187 3.20 -18.33 -5.57
C LEU A 187 2.49 -19.26 -4.59
N THR A 188 3.25 -19.94 -3.73
CA THR A 188 2.74 -20.71 -2.60
C THR A 188 3.08 -19.96 -1.31
N ARG A 189 2.13 -19.90 -0.38
CA ARG A 189 2.40 -19.42 0.96
C ARG A 189 3.31 -20.45 1.62
N THR A 190 4.58 -20.12 1.84
CA THR A 190 5.40 -20.90 2.77
C THR A 190 4.69 -20.81 4.12
N ALA A 191 4.22 -21.94 4.65
CA ALA A 191 3.82 -22.01 6.04
C ALA A 191 5.03 -21.56 6.85
N ALA A 192 4.90 -20.45 7.59
CA ALA A 192 5.92 -20.06 8.55
C ALA A 192 6.01 -21.18 9.59
N HIS A 193 7.19 -21.79 9.70
CA HIS A 193 7.57 -22.62 10.84
C HIS A 193 8.05 -21.72 11.97
#